data_AF-A0A9X1NDR9-F1
#
_entry.id   AF-A0A9X1NDR9-F1
#
_cell.length_a   1.000
_cell.length_b   1.000
_cell.length_c   1.000
_cell.angle_alpha   90.00
_cell.angle_beta   90.00
_cell.angle_gamma   90.00
#
_symmetry.space_group_name_H-M   'P 1'
#
loop_
_entity.id
_entity.type
_entity.pdbx_description
1 polymer ?
#
loop_
_entity_poly.entity_id
_entity_poly.type
_entity_poly.pdbx_seq_one_letter_code
_entity_poly.pdbx_strand_id
1 'polypeptide(L)'
;MKRVVALTLTAAVCLVGPVAVSSSASAAPAAAQSTSSEYQVAAKKKVKKYKNCTALNKDFKHGIRKKGGKDKVRGKSDPVPAKLIPIRTKLYNANTKLDRDKDGVACEKA
;
A
#
# COMPACT_ATOMS: atom_id res chain seq x y z
N MET A 1 -27.67 13.20 36.12
CA MET A 1 -26.27 12.80 36.37
C MET A 1 -25.47 13.23 35.13
N LYS A 2 -25.06 14.50 35.00
CA LYS A 2 -23.70 15.04 35.26
C LYS A 2 -22.64 13.99 34.86
N ARG A 3 -21.88 14.18 33.77
CA ARG A 3 -20.80 15.15 33.66
C ARG A 3 -20.56 15.62 32.21
N VAL A 4 -20.56 16.93 32.05
CA VAL A 4 -20.00 17.69 30.93
C VAL A 4 -18.47 17.69 31.10
N VAL A 5 -17.71 17.39 30.05
CA VAL A 5 -16.27 17.65 30.00
C VAL A 5 -16.03 18.65 28.87
N ALA A 6 -15.91 19.91 29.26
CA ALA A 6 -15.27 20.95 28.49
C ALA A 6 -13.74 20.77 28.67
N LEU A 7 -12.99 20.69 27.57
CA LEU A 7 -11.55 20.92 27.60
C LEU A 7 -11.24 22.00 26.57
N THR A 8 -10.73 23.09 27.11
CA THR A 8 -10.48 24.38 26.47
C THR A 8 -9.18 24.39 25.66
N LEU A 9 -9.22 25.21 24.60
CA LEU A 9 -8.15 26.03 23.99
C LEU A 9 -6.71 25.87 24.54
N THR A 10 -5.73 25.81 23.65
CA THR A 10 -4.89 26.98 23.30
C THR A 10 -3.92 26.67 22.16
N ALA A 11 -3.69 27.70 21.34
CA ALA A 11 -2.93 27.71 20.11
C ALA A 11 -1.40 27.75 20.35
N ALA A 12 -0.64 27.21 19.40
CA ALA A 12 0.75 27.60 19.17
C ALA A 12 0.89 28.01 17.69
N VAL A 13 0.83 29.32 17.49
CA VAL A 13 1.28 30.04 16.29
C VAL A 13 2.80 29.91 16.22
N CYS A 14 3.33 29.39 15.11
CA CYS A 14 4.72 29.63 14.72
C CYS A 14 4.70 30.41 13.41
N LEU A 15 4.89 31.71 13.61
CA LEU A 15 5.24 32.80 12.73
C LEU A 15 5.76 32.43 11.33
N VAL A 16 5.07 32.99 10.34
CA VAL A 16 5.62 33.38 9.05
C VAL A 16 6.84 34.28 9.24
N GLY A 17 7.92 34.01 8.50
CA GLY A 17 9.04 34.91 8.31
C GLY A 17 9.41 34.94 6.82
N PRO A 18 9.44 36.11 6.16
CA PRO A 18 9.86 36.23 4.77
C PRO A 18 11.38 36.40 4.72
N VAL A 19 12.08 35.50 4.04
CA VAL A 19 13.46 35.75 3.62
C VAL A 19 13.43 36.37 2.22
N ALA A 20 13.57 37.69 2.18
CA ALA A 20 13.98 38.42 1.00
C ALA A 20 15.49 38.66 1.09
N VAL A 21 16.28 38.10 0.17
CA VAL A 21 17.61 38.63 -0.21
C VAL A 21 17.87 38.43 -1.70
N SER A 22 18.52 39.44 -2.25
CA SER A 22 18.61 39.85 -3.65
C SER A 22 19.59 39.04 -4.53
N SER A 23 19.41 39.24 -5.84
CA SER A 23 20.28 38.89 -6.97
C SER A 23 21.76 39.22 -6.78
N SER A 24 22.65 38.39 -7.33
CA SER A 24 23.70 38.81 -8.28
C SER A 24 24.46 37.59 -8.81
N ALA A 25 24.66 37.58 -10.13
CA ALA A 25 25.46 36.61 -10.86
C ALA A 25 26.96 36.82 -10.58
N SER A 26 27.72 35.73 -10.50
CA SER A 26 29.11 35.70 -10.96
C SER A 26 29.53 34.28 -11.33
N ALA A 27 30.36 34.20 -12.35
CA ALA A 27 30.65 33.01 -13.14
C ALA A 27 31.88 32.21 -12.66
N ALA A 28 31.87 30.93 -13.03
CA ALA A 28 32.98 30.00 -13.28
C ALA A 28 33.78 29.40 -12.07
N PRO A 29 34.46 28.24 -12.23
CA PRO A 29 34.51 27.34 -13.40
C PRO A 29 33.89 25.95 -13.16
N ALA A 30 33.59 25.30 -14.28
CA ALA A 30 33.22 23.89 -14.37
C ALA A 30 34.37 22.99 -13.88
N ALA A 31 34.22 22.41 -12.69
CA ALA A 31 34.95 21.21 -12.31
C ALA A 31 34.03 20.01 -12.57
N ALA A 32 34.36 19.25 -13.61
CA ALA A 32 33.72 18.02 -13.98
C ALA A 32 33.83 17.00 -12.83
N GLN A 33 32.78 16.87 -12.04
CA GLN A 33 32.61 15.74 -11.15
C GLN A 33 31.97 14.61 -11.95
N SER A 34 32.80 13.66 -12.36
CA SER A 34 32.40 12.35 -12.85
C SER A 34 31.72 11.58 -11.72
N THR A 35 30.44 11.89 -11.46
CA THR A 35 29.59 11.01 -10.68
C THR A 35 29.18 9.88 -11.61
N SER A 36 29.95 8.80 -11.60
CA SER A 36 29.52 7.51 -12.13
C SER A 36 28.21 7.15 -11.45
N SER A 37 27.13 7.39 -12.18
CA SER A 37 25.77 7.02 -11.83
C SER A 37 25.73 5.51 -11.64
N GLU A 38 25.87 5.08 -10.38
CA GLU A 38 25.42 3.76 -9.98
C GLU A 38 23.91 3.73 -10.18
N TYR A 39 23.54 3.34 -11.40
CA TYR A 39 22.20 2.95 -11.76
C TYR A 39 21.89 1.67 -10.98
N GLN A 40 21.49 1.85 -9.72
CA GLN A 40 21.05 0.77 -8.86
C GLN A 40 19.79 0.20 -9.51
N VAL A 41 19.99 -0.88 -10.27
CA VAL A 41 18.91 -1.66 -10.85
C VAL A 41 18.16 -2.26 -9.67
N ALA A 42 17.09 -1.59 -9.26
CA ALA A 42 16.20 -2.07 -8.22
C ALA A 42 15.75 -3.49 -8.61
N ALA A 43 16.29 -4.48 -7.91
CA ALA A 43 16.01 -5.88 -8.18
C ALA A 43 14.50 -6.10 -8.08
N LYS A 44 13.86 -6.37 -9.23
CA LYS A 44 12.42 -6.66 -9.28
C LYS A 44 12.17 -7.95 -8.50
N LYS A 45 11.71 -7.83 -7.25
CA LYS A 45 11.28 -8.99 -6.45
C LYS A 45 10.25 -9.78 -7.25
N LYS A 46 10.60 -11.02 -7.62
CA LYS A 46 9.67 -11.93 -8.30
C LYS A 46 8.46 -12.13 -7.40
N VAL A 47 7.28 -12.00 -7.99
CA VAL A 47 6.02 -12.20 -7.26
C VAL A 47 5.85 -13.69 -6.98
N LYS A 48 5.62 -14.04 -5.73
CA LYS A 48 5.46 -15.44 -5.29
C LYS A 48 4.23 -16.06 -5.94
N LYS A 49 4.41 -17.22 -6.57
CA LYS A 49 3.33 -18.06 -7.08
C LYS A 49 3.13 -19.24 -6.14
N TYR A 50 1.91 -19.45 -5.70
CA TYR A 50 1.54 -20.55 -4.81
C TYR A 50 1.05 -21.75 -5.61
N LYS A 51 1.33 -22.94 -5.08
CA LYS A 51 0.87 -24.20 -5.67
C LYS A 51 -0.64 -24.37 -5.49
N ASN A 52 -1.15 -24.03 -4.32
CA ASN A 52 -2.54 -24.20 -3.90
C ASN A 52 -2.92 -23.19 -2.81
N CYS A 53 -4.20 -23.16 -2.43
CA CYS A 53 -4.70 -22.28 -1.39
C CYS A 53 -4.09 -22.54 -0.02
N THR A 54 -3.85 -23.78 0.36
CA THR A 54 -3.18 -24.10 1.63
C THR A 54 -1.83 -23.41 1.77
N ALA A 55 -1.03 -23.36 0.71
CA ALA A 55 0.26 -22.67 0.72
C ALA A 55 0.09 -21.15 0.80
N LEU A 56 -0.92 -20.58 0.13
CA LEU A 56 -1.21 -19.16 0.19
C LEU A 56 -1.74 -18.75 1.57
N ASN A 57 -2.63 -19.55 2.17
CA ASN A 57 -3.27 -19.24 3.44
C ASN A 57 -2.33 -19.32 4.64
N LYS A 58 -1.16 -19.96 4.51
CA LYS A 58 -0.08 -19.88 5.50
C LYS A 58 0.46 -18.44 5.62
N ASP A 59 0.56 -17.74 4.50
CA ASP A 59 1.06 -16.36 4.45
C ASP A 59 -0.10 -15.35 4.59
N PHE A 60 -1.30 -15.72 4.13
CA PHE A 60 -2.50 -14.86 4.13
C PHE A 60 -3.73 -15.62 4.62
N LYS A 61 -3.97 -15.58 5.94
CA LYS A 61 -5.00 -16.39 6.63
C LYS A 61 -6.37 -16.40 5.93
N HIS A 62 -6.84 -15.23 5.48
CA HIS A 62 -8.16 -15.04 4.83
C HIS A 62 -8.07 -14.93 3.29
N GLY A 63 -6.94 -15.30 2.69
CA GLY A 63 -6.71 -15.16 1.25
C GLY A 63 -6.21 -13.78 0.86
N ILE A 64 -6.30 -13.46 -0.43
CA ILE A 64 -5.88 -12.16 -0.99
C ILE A 64 -6.90 -11.67 -2.01
N ARG A 65 -6.99 -10.35 -2.21
CA ARG A 65 -7.87 -9.78 -3.23
C ARG A 65 -7.18 -8.76 -4.12
N LYS A 66 -7.70 -8.58 -5.33
CA LYS A 66 -7.37 -7.42 -6.17
C LYS A 66 -8.12 -6.18 -5.68
N LYS A 67 -7.67 -4.99 -6.11
CA LYS A 67 -8.41 -3.74 -5.87
C LYS A 67 -9.84 -3.88 -6.44
N GLY A 68 -10.84 -3.61 -5.59
CA GLY A 68 -12.26 -3.76 -5.95
C GLY A 68 -12.80 -5.19 -5.88
N GLY A 69 -11.97 -6.21 -5.69
CA GLY A 69 -12.43 -7.58 -5.45
C GLY A 69 -13.20 -7.70 -4.14
N LYS A 70 -14.27 -8.49 -4.16
CA LYS A 70 -15.15 -8.77 -3.02
C LYS A 70 -15.63 -10.22 -3.14
N ASP A 71 -15.65 -10.90 -1.99
CA ASP A 71 -16.11 -12.27 -1.91
C ASP A 71 -17.58 -12.37 -2.33
N LYS A 72 -17.87 -13.30 -3.24
CA LYS A 72 -19.21 -13.63 -3.74
C LYS A 72 -19.56 -15.05 -3.33
N VAL A 73 -20.17 -15.17 -2.16
CA VAL A 73 -20.81 -16.41 -1.75
C VAL A 73 -21.95 -16.81 -2.70
N ARG A 74 -21.88 -18.04 -3.19
CA ARG A 74 -22.96 -18.71 -3.93
C ARG A 74 -23.60 -19.72 -2.99
N GLY A 75 -24.52 -19.26 -2.13
CA GLY A 75 -25.17 -20.13 -1.16
C GLY A 75 -25.73 -19.37 0.04
N LYS A 76 -25.92 -20.08 1.16
CA LYS A 76 -26.37 -19.51 2.44
C LYS A 76 -25.23 -19.14 3.39
N SER A 77 -23.97 -19.37 2.98
CA SER A 77 -22.81 -18.97 3.76
C SER A 77 -22.62 -17.45 3.68
N ASP A 78 -22.17 -16.84 4.77
CA ASP A 78 -21.81 -15.43 4.79
C ASP A 78 -20.50 -15.18 4.05
N PRO A 79 -20.38 -14.07 3.29
CA PRO A 79 -19.13 -13.71 2.64
C PRO A 79 -18.10 -13.27 3.68
N VAL A 80 -16.84 -13.60 3.41
CA VAL A 80 -15.70 -13.08 4.16
C VAL A 80 -15.64 -11.57 3.96
N PRO A 81 -15.68 -10.77 5.05
CA PRO A 81 -15.68 -9.33 4.92
C PRO A 81 -14.37 -8.84 4.28
N ALA A 82 -14.49 -8.00 3.26
CA ALA A 82 -13.35 -7.48 2.48
C ALA A 82 -12.30 -6.71 3.31
N LYS A 83 -12.63 -6.36 4.57
CA LYS A 83 -11.70 -5.77 5.55
C LYS A 83 -10.67 -6.79 6.08
N LEU A 84 -11.04 -8.07 6.16
CA LEU A 84 -10.13 -9.16 6.60
C LEU A 84 -9.20 -9.63 5.48
N ILE A 85 -9.57 -9.39 4.23
CA ILE A 85 -8.82 -9.83 3.06
C ILE A 85 -7.90 -8.70 2.56
N PRO A 86 -6.57 -8.84 2.63
CA PRO A 86 -5.64 -7.82 2.20
C PRO A 86 -5.66 -7.61 0.68
N ILE A 87 -5.54 -6.35 0.26
CA ILE A 87 -5.41 -5.97 -1.15
C ILE A 87 -3.97 -6.23 -1.61
N ARG A 88 -3.77 -7.22 -2.49
CA ARG A 88 -2.47 -7.59 -3.05
C ARG A 88 -2.58 -7.85 -4.56
N THR A 89 -2.98 -6.84 -5.33
CA THR A 89 -3.26 -6.96 -6.77
C THR A 89 -2.15 -7.65 -7.57
N LYS A 90 -0.87 -7.30 -7.36
CA LYS A 90 0.25 -7.96 -8.07
C LYS A 90 0.34 -9.45 -7.74
N LEU A 91 0.15 -9.81 -6.47
CA LEU A 91 0.17 -11.19 -5.99
C LEU A 91 -1.05 -11.96 -6.49
N TYR A 92 -2.24 -11.36 -6.44
CA TYR A 92 -3.46 -11.93 -6.99
C TYR A 92 -3.30 -12.21 -8.50
N ASN A 93 -2.80 -11.24 -9.27
CA ASN A 93 -2.59 -11.39 -10.72
C ASN A 93 -1.63 -12.54 -11.05
N ALA A 94 -0.62 -12.79 -10.21
CA ALA A 94 0.29 -13.93 -10.38
C ALA A 94 -0.32 -15.28 -9.98
N ASN A 95 -1.45 -15.26 -9.25
CA ASN A 95 -2.10 -16.42 -8.64
C ASN A 95 -3.59 -16.53 -9.01
N THR A 96 -4.04 -15.93 -10.12
CA THR A 96 -5.45 -15.89 -10.54
C THR A 96 -6.08 -17.27 -10.68
N LYS A 97 -5.27 -18.30 -10.99
CA LYS A 97 -5.70 -19.70 -11.02
C LYS A 97 -6.28 -20.22 -9.68
N LEU A 98 -6.04 -19.50 -8.58
CA LEU A 98 -6.51 -19.86 -7.24
C LEU A 98 -7.86 -19.20 -6.89
N ASP A 99 -8.30 -18.22 -7.68
CA ASP A 99 -9.64 -17.64 -7.63
C ASP A 99 -10.55 -18.50 -8.53
N ARG A 100 -11.22 -19.48 -7.94
CA ARG A 100 -11.97 -20.50 -8.69
C ARG A 100 -13.25 -19.94 -9.30
N ASP A 101 -13.90 -19.02 -8.58
CA ASP A 101 -15.22 -18.48 -8.91
C ASP A 101 -15.15 -17.09 -9.55
N LYS A 102 -13.95 -16.51 -9.65
CA LYS A 102 -13.55 -15.33 -10.44
C LYS A 102 -14.17 -14.03 -9.94
N ASP A 103 -14.35 -13.90 -8.63
CA ASP A 103 -14.96 -12.73 -8.01
C ASP A 103 -13.94 -11.62 -7.66
N GLY A 104 -12.63 -11.89 -7.83
CA GLY A 104 -11.57 -10.96 -7.45
C GLY A 104 -10.94 -11.23 -6.10
N VAL A 105 -11.31 -12.32 -5.44
CA VAL A 105 -10.74 -12.85 -4.21
C VAL A 105 -10.17 -14.23 -4.50
N ALA A 106 -9.00 -14.53 -3.94
CA ALA A 106 -8.36 -15.82 -4.14
C ALA A 106 -8.18 -16.51 -2.79
N CYS A 107 -8.61 -17.77 -2.74
CA CYS A 107 -8.50 -18.63 -1.56
C CYS A 107 -9.15 -18.01 -0.32
N GLU A 108 -10.33 -17.41 -0.48
CA GLU A 108 -11.14 -16.99 0.65
C GLU A 108 -11.37 -18.17 1.61
N LYS A 109 -11.30 -17.86 2.90
CA LYS A 109 -11.54 -18.81 3.96
C LYS A 109 -12.34 -18.09 5.04
N ALA A 110 -13.59 -18.54 5.21
CA ALA A 110 -14.46 -18.15 6.32
C ALA A 110 -13.80 -18.48 7.66
#